data_AF-A0A9P4HUV1-F1
#
_entry.id   AF-A0A9P4HUV1-F1
#
_cell.length_a   1.000
_cell.length_b   1.000
_cell.length_c   1.000
_cell.angle_alpha   90.00
_cell.angle_beta   90.00
_cell.angle_gamma   90.00
#
_symmetry.space_group_name_H-M   'P 1'
#
loop_
_entity.id
_entity.type
_entity.pdbx_description
1 polymer ?
#
loop_
_entity_poly.entity_id
_entity_poly.type
_entity_poly.pdbx_seq_one_letter_code
_entity_poly.pdbx_strand_id
1 'polypeptide(L)'
;MSLAALATTTATVLAHPSPFPAYTLEKRAPQTSADNCTEYCSVSAGCVCTVRPSDCTAFYTVQPDDTCGTIGDLFANFTISQFYKWNPSIGPTCLGLQAYVPVCINTPWYTFVPPVQADYGTVEDADDTPIPQMPNIIQSCTEYEYVGADQTVSSMAEQNDFPVEDFALWNGNATGPWANYWVCVKA
;
A
#
# COMPACT_ATOMS: atom_id res chain seq x y z
N MET A 1 -18.41 63.60 -54.13
CA MET A 1 -17.42 63.10 -53.15
C MET A 1 -18.08 63.15 -51.78
N SER A 2 -18.63 62.03 -51.31
CA SER A 2 -19.13 61.91 -49.93
C SER A 2 -18.53 60.63 -49.35
N LEU A 3 -17.83 60.79 -48.23
CA LEU A 3 -17.06 59.75 -47.54
C LEU A 3 -18.00 58.72 -46.91
N ALA A 4 -17.68 57.44 -47.10
CA ALA A 4 -18.21 56.35 -46.28
C ALA A 4 -17.40 56.26 -44.97
N ALA A 5 -18.09 56.39 -43.83
CA ALA A 5 -17.50 56.13 -42.51
C ALA A 5 -17.73 54.66 -42.14
N LEU A 6 -16.64 53.92 -41.97
CA LEU A 6 -16.65 52.56 -41.40
C LEU A 6 -16.85 52.66 -39.88
N ALA A 7 -17.96 52.12 -39.38
CA ALA A 7 -18.17 51.93 -37.95
C ALA A 7 -17.53 50.61 -37.51
N THR A 8 -16.42 50.68 -36.79
CA THR A 8 -15.83 49.55 -36.06
C THR A 8 -16.56 49.35 -34.74
N THR A 9 -17.28 48.24 -34.58
CA THR A 9 -17.78 47.79 -33.28
C THR A 9 -16.72 46.92 -32.61
N THR A 10 -16.11 47.46 -31.55
CA THR A 10 -15.25 46.72 -30.63
C THR A 10 -16.09 45.74 -29.82
N ALA A 11 -15.83 44.44 -29.94
CA ALA A 11 -16.39 43.44 -29.04
C ALA A 11 -15.66 43.51 -27.69
N THR A 12 -16.36 43.93 -26.63
CA THR A 12 -15.88 43.82 -25.25
C THR A 12 -15.95 42.36 -24.82
N VAL A 13 -14.78 41.72 -24.67
CA VAL A 13 -14.66 40.40 -24.06
C VAL A 13 -14.91 40.56 -22.55
N LEU A 14 -16.07 40.13 -22.08
CA LEU A 14 -16.34 39.99 -20.66
C LEU A 14 -15.53 38.79 -20.14
N ALA A 15 -14.42 39.08 -19.47
CA ALA A 15 -13.69 38.08 -18.68
C ALA A 15 -14.64 37.53 -17.62
N HIS A 16 -15.03 36.27 -17.77
CA HIS A 16 -15.73 35.55 -16.70
C HIS A 16 -14.76 35.37 -15.54
N PRO A 17 -15.16 35.63 -14.29
CA PRO A 17 -14.36 35.26 -13.14
C PRO A 17 -14.18 33.73 -13.18
N SER A 18 -12.94 33.28 -13.32
CA SER A 18 -12.60 31.87 -13.17
C SER A 18 -13.04 31.41 -11.78
N PRO A 19 -13.88 30.37 -11.64
CA PRO A 19 -14.34 29.90 -10.34
C PRO A 19 -13.26 29.12 -9.57
N PHE A 20 -12.03 29.05 -10.10
CA PHE A 20 -10.94 28.31 -9.47
C PHE A 20 -10.11 29.27 -8.61
N PRO A 21 -10.17 29.14 -7.27
CA PRO A 21 -9.25 29.85 -6.40
C PRO A 21 -7.81 29.44 -6.75
N ALA A 22 -6.90 30.41 -6.74
CA ALA A 22 -5.47 30.18 -6.90
C ALA A 22 -5.01 29.11 -5.90
N TYR A 23 -4.42 28.03 -6.40
CA TYR A 23 -3.97 26.91 -5.58
C TYR A 23 -2.80 27.35 -4.70
N THR A 24 -3.09 27.73 -3.47
CA THR A 24 -2.15 27.65 -2.36
C THR A 24 -1.95 26.17 -2.02
N LEU A 25 -0.70 25.73 -1.83
CA LEU A 25 -0.37 24.45 -1.20
C LEU A 25 -0.75 24.51 0.29
N GLU A 26 -2.02 24.71 0.58
CA GLU A 26 -2.54 24.62 1.93
C GLU A 26 -2.88 23.16 2.22
N LYS A 27 -2.29 22.67 3.31
CA LYS A 27 -2.51 21.37 3.94
C LYS A 27 -4.02 21.12 4.05
N ARG A 28 -4.60 20.37 3.11
CA ARG A 28 -6.04 20.10 3.06
C ARG A 28 -6.43 19.15 4.19
N ALA A 29 -7.44 19.56 4.96
CA ALA A 29 -7.92 18.80 6.11
C ALA A 29 -8.60 17.48 5.68
N PRO A 30 -8.42 16.40 6.46
CA PRO A 30 -9.11 15.13 6.23
C PRO A 30 -10.63 15.31 6.38
N GLN A 31 -11.41 14.87 5.38
CA GLN A 31 -12.87 14.75 5.49
C GLN A 31 -13.19 13.32 5.94
N THR A 32 -13.80 13.17 7.12
CA THR A 32 -14.21 11.87 7.67
C THR A 32 -15.50 11.41 7.00
N SER A 33 -15.41 10.39 6.15
CA SER A 33 -16.55 9.68 5.56
C SER A 33 -17.11 8.65 6.56
N ALA A 34 -18.39 8.27 6.40
CA ALA A 34 -19.11 7.31 7.23
C ALA A 34 -18.49 5.89 7.25
N ASP A 35 -17.50 5.62 6.39
CA ASP A 35 -16.86 4.31 6.20
C ASP A 35 -15.54 4.14 7.00
N ASN A 36 -15.38 4.86 8.13
CA ASN A 36 -14.14 4.90 8.94
C ASN A 36 -12.86 5.26 8.15
N CYS A 37 -13.04 5.92 7.00
CA CYS A 37 -11.92 6.34 6.18
C CYS A 37 -11.79 7.85 6.08
N THR A 38 -10.54 8.26 5.99
CA THR A 38 -10.09 9.62 5.74
C THR A 38 -9.83 9.77 4.25
N GLU A 39 -10.61 10.63 3.60
CA GLU A 39 -10.34 10.97 2.21
C GLU A 39 -9.05 11.79 2.10
N TYR A 40 -8.12 11.30 1.28
CA TYR A 40 -6.90 11.99 0.89
C TYR A 40 -6.97 12.32 -0.60
N CYS A 41 -6.88 13.61 -0.94
CA CYS A 41 -6.89 14.06 -2.33
C CYS A 41 -5.60 14.82 -2.65
N SER A 42 -4.93 14.45 -3.74
CA SER A 42 -3.83 15.21 -4.31
C SER A 42 -3.89 15.21 -5.84
N VAL A 43 -3.19 16.17 -6.47
CA VAL A 43 -3.10 16.22 -7.94
C VAL A 43 -2.45 14.97 -8.52
N SER A 44 -1.52 14.36 -7.78
CA SER A 44 -0.74 13.22 -8.24
C SER A 44 -1.40 11.87 -7.91
N ALA A 45 -2.17 11.79 -6.82
CA ALA A 45 -2.82 10.54 -6.38
C ALA A 45 -4.31 10.46 -6.76
N GLY A 46 -4.93 11.57 -7.19
CA GLY A 46 -6.38 11.66 -7.17
C GLY A 46 -6.92 11.65 -5.74
N CYS A 47 -8.19 11.27 -5.57
CA CYS A 47 -8.81 11.09 -4.26
C CYS A 47 -8.86 9.60 -3.90
N VAL A 48 -8.37 9.27 -2.71
CA VAL A 48 -8.29 7.91 -2.19
C VAL A 48 -8.79 7.86 -0.74
N CYS A 49 -9.40 6.74 -0.39
CA CYS A 49 -9.92 6.47 0.96
C CYS A 49 -8.81 5.79 1.78
N THR A 50 -8.28 6.50 2.78
CA THR A 50 -7.21 6.00 3.65
C THR A 50 -7.74 5.67 5.04
N VAL A 51 -7.43 4.47 5.53
CA VAL A 51 -7.69 4.02 6.90
C VAL A 51 -6.33 3.86 7.57
N ARG A 52 -6.15 4.49 8.72
CA ARG A 52 -4.90 4.50 9.49
C ARG A 52 -5.15 4.99 10.92
N PRO A 53 -4.29 4.66 11.91
CA PRO A 53 -4.45 5.11 13.29
C PRO A 53 -4.55 6.64 13.40
N SER A 54 -5.45 7.11 14.25
CA SER A 54 -5.64 8.56 14.50
C SER A 54 -4.45 9.19 15.23
N ASP A 55 -3.69 8.38 15.95
CA ASP A 55 -2.49 8.77 16.68
C ASP A 55 -1.20 8.57 15.87
N CYS A 56 -1.28 8.34 14.56
CA CYS A 56 -0.10 8.26 13.72
C CYS A 56 0.76 9.53 13.85
N THR A 57 2.02 9.36 14.25
CA THR A 57 2.94 10.46 14.57
C THR A 57 3.93 10.78 13.46
N ALA A 58 4.15 9.85 12.52
CA ALA A 58 5.01 10.07 11.38
C ALA A 58 4.39 9.48 10.11
N PHE A 59 4.54 10.21 9.00
CA PHE A 59 4.01 9.83 7.71
C PHE A 59 5.12 9.79 6.67
N TYR A 60 5.01 8.83 5.76
CA TYR A 60 5.82 8.76 4.55
C TYR A 60 4.91 8.85 3.33
N THR A 61 5.27 9.68 2.36
CA THR A 61 4.56 9.74 1.08
C THR A 61 5.20 8.73 0.13
N VAL A 62 4.42 7.73 -0.25
CA VAL A 62 4.83 6.66 -1.17
C VAL A 62 5.38 7.27 -2.46
N GLN A 63 6.56 6.84 -2.88
CA GLN A 63 7.17 7.24 -4.14
C GLN A 63 6.76 6.28 -5.27
N PRO A 64 6.91 6.69 -6.54
CA PRO A 64 6.86 5.74 -7.64
C PRO A 64 7.84 4.58 -7.38
N ASP A 65 7.40 3.36 -7.70
CA ASP A 65 8.15 2.11 -7.56
C ASP A 65 8.39 1.61 -6.13
N ASP A 66 7.87 2.30 -5.10
CA ASP A 66 7.87 1.77 -3.74
C ASP A 66 7.03 0.50 -3.64
N THR A 67 7.51 -0.44 -2.83
CA THR A 67 6.77 -1.60 -2.35
C THR A 67 6.67 -1.54 -0.82
N CYS A 68 5.77 -2.31 -0.21
CA CYS A 68 5.72 -2.38 1.25
C CYS A 68 7.04 -2.86 1.84
N GLY A 69 7.72 -3.79 1.16
CA GLY A 69 9.04 -4.28 1.53
C GLY A 69 10.09 -3.17 1.51
N THR A 70 10.24 -2.45 0.40
CA THR A 70 11.25 -1.38 0.28
C THR A 70 11.02 -0.25 1.28
N ILE A 71 9.76 0.06 1.62
CA ILE A 71 9.43 1.04 2.68
C ILE A 71 9.85 0.52 4.06
N GLY A 72 9.57 -0.74 4.38
CA GLY A 72 10.02 -1.32 5.64
C GLY A 72 11.54 -1.35 5.78
N ASP A 73 12.24 -1.72 4.70
CA ASP A 73 13.71 -1.69 4.64
C ASP A 73 14.28 -0.28 4.81
N LEU A 74 13.61 0.72 4.21
CA LEU A 74 14.03 2.12 4.28
C LEU A 74 14.03 2.67 5.71
N PHE A 75 13.00 2.34 6.50
CA PHE A 75 12.83 2.90 7.84
C PHE A 75 13.40 2.01 8.96
N ALA A 76 13.33 0.69 8.80
CA ALA A 76 13.89 -0.30 9.73
C ALA A 76 13.55 -0.05 11.22
N ASN A 77 12.41 0.56 11.51
CA ASN A 77 11.95 0.93 12.85
C ASN A 77 10.54 0.40 13.16
N PHE A 78 10.01 -0.47 12.31
CA PHE A 78 8.78 -1.22 12.50
C PHE A 78 8.86 -2.54 11.75
N THR A 79 8.05 -3.53 12.16
CA THR A 79 7.89 -4.75 11.37
C THR A 79 6.99 -4.48 10.17
N ILE A 80 7.17 -5.20 9.05
CA ILE A 80 6.25 -5.08 7.91
C ILE A 80 4.82 -5.37 8.36
N SER A 81 4.62 -6.36 9.23
CA SER A 81 3.30 -6.65 9.81
C SER A 81 2.67 -5.42 10.48
N GLN A 82 3.47 -4.65 11.23
CA GLN A 82 2.99 -3.45 11.89
C GLN A 82 2.64 -2.34 10.88
N PHE A 83 3.42 -2.21 9.81
CA PHE A 83 3.14 -1.27 8.72
C PHE A 83 1.77 -1.53 8.09
N TYR A 84 1.43 -2.79 7.83
CA TYR A 84 0.12 -3.17 7.29
C TYR A 84 -1.00 -2.90 8.30
N LYS A 85 -0.80 -3.20 9.58
CA LYS A 85 -1.76 -2.88 10.66
C LYS A 85 -2.04 -1.39 10.76
N TRP A 86 -1.04 -0.54 10.54
CA TRP A 86 -1.21 0.91 10.53
C TRP A 86 -1.79 1.47 9.24
N ASN A 87 -1.78 0.70 8.15
CA ASN A 87 -2.26 1.16 6.85
C ASN A 87 -3.23 0.17 6.19
N PRO A 88 -4.38 -0.17 6.81
CA PRO A 88 -5.31 -1.14 6.25
C PRO A 88 -5.73 -0.92 4.79
N SER A 89 -5.74 0.33 4.31
CA SER A 89 -6.07 0.65 2.91
C SER A 89 -5.12 0.05 1.88
N ILE A 90 -3.90 -0.34 2.24
CA ILE A 90 -2.96 -0.99 1.30
C ILE A 90 -3.29 -2.46 1.07
N GLY A 91 -4.20 -3.02 1.87
CA GLY A 91 -4.61 -4.43 1.85
C GLY A 91 -3.54 -5.39 2.37
N PRO A 92 -3.90 -6.68 2.60
CA PRO A 92 -3.00 -7.69 3.15
C PRO A 92 -1.88 -8.11 2.18
N THR A 93 -1.99 -7.72 0.91
CA THR A 93 -1.07 -8.11 -0.18
C THR A 93 -0.20 -6.97 -0.69
N CYS A 94 -0.26 -5.78 -0.06
CA CYS A 94 0.35 -4.53 -0.54
C CYS A 94 -0.23 -3.96 -1.85
N LEU A 95 -1.15 -4.65 -2.53
CA LEU A 95 -1.63 -4.23 -3.85
C LEU A 95 -2.39 -2.88 -3.83
N GLY A 96 -2.84 -2.44 -2.66
CA GLY A 96 -3.44 -1.12 -2.47
C GLY A 96 -2.43 0.00 -2.18
N LEU A 97 -1.12 -0.28 -2.14
CA LEU A 97 -0.11 0.75 -1.97
C LEU A 97 -0.08 1.64 -3.21
N GLN A 98 -0.36 2.93 -3.03
CA GLN A 98 -0.50 3.87 -4.13
C GLN A 98 0.52 5.01 -4.03
N ALA A 99 1.21 5.27 -5.14
CA ALA A 99 2.15 6.37 -5.24
C ALA A 99 1.49 7.71 -4.87
N TYR A 100 2.26 8.57 -4.21
CA TYR A 100 1.87 9.90 -3.73
C TYR A 100 0.80 9.92 -2.63
N VAL A 101 0.47 8.77 -2.03
CA VAL A 101 -0.44 8.66 -0.89
C VAL A 101 0.37 8.52 0.41
N PRO A 102 0.04 9.25 1.49
CA PRO A 102 0.77 9.16 2.75
C PRO A 102 0.37 7.94 3.58
N VAL A 103 1.35 7.11 3.91
CA VAL A 103 1.24 5.97 4.84
C VAL A 103 1.77 6.35 6.22
N CYS A 104 1.19 5.75 7.25
CA CYS A 104 1.66 5.84 8.62
C CYS A 104 2.89 4.96 8.83
N ILE A 105 3.93 5.51 9.44
CA ILE A 105 5.19 4.81 9.72
C ILE A 105 5.59 4.86 11.19
N ASN A 106 4.77 5.46 12.06
CA ASN A 106 5.02 5.44 13.51
C ASN A 106 3.76 5.78 14.32
N THR A 107 3.58 5.12 15.46
CA THR A 107 2.60 5.50 16.50
C THR A 107 3.30 5.65 17.86
N PRO A 108 2.75 6.43 18.82
CA PRO A 108 3.39 6.71 20.11
C PRO A 108 3.57 5.46 20.99
N TRP A 109 2.71 4.47 20.80
CA TRP A 109 2.65 3.28 21.66
C TRP A 109 3.47 2.11 21.13
N TYR A 110 3.97 2.22 19.91
CA TYR A 110 4.79 1.18 19.33
C TYR A 110 6.26 1.42 19.66
N THR A 111 6.83 0.49 20.41
CA THR A 111 8.27 0.42 20.61
C THR A 111 8.78 -0.74 19.80
N PHE A 112 9.64 -0.43 18.84
CA PHE A 112 10.31 -1.43 18.07
C PHE A 112 11.42 -2.10 18.88
N VAL A 113 11.27 -3.40 19.10
CA VAL A 113 12.29 -4.23 19.74
C VAL A 113 12.68 -5.30 18.73
N PRO A 114 13.88 -5.22 18.13
CA PRO A 114 14.40 -6.29 17.28
C PRO A 114 14.49 -7.62 18.05
N PRO A 115 14.31 -8.79 17.40
CA PRO A 115 14.25 -8.99 15.94
C PRO A 115 12.93 -8.56 15.29
N VAL A 116 13.06 -8.12 14.04
CA VAL A 116 12.09 -7.34 13.25
C VAL A 116 11.07 -8.22 12.53
N GLN A 117 11.34 -9.52 12.47
CA GLN A 117 10.65 -10.46 11.60
C GLN A 117 11.00 -11.88 12.07
N ALA A 118 10.15 -12.84 11.74
CA ALA A 118 10.50 -14.23 11.90
C ALA A 118 11.77 -14.55 11.08
N ASP A 119 12.61 -15.45 11.59
CA ASP A 119 13.75 -15.95 10.84
C ASP A 119 13.25 -16.65 9.57
N TYR A 120 14.03 -16.62 8.48
CA TYR A 120 13.64 -17.32 7.25
C TYR A 120 13.42 -18.81 7.50
N GLY A 121 12.36 -19.36 6.92
CA GLY A 121 11.92 -20.74 7.15
C GLY A 121 11.10 -20.93 8.43
N THR A 122 10.79 -19.86 9.17
CA THR A 122 9.81 -19.95 10.27
C THR A 122 8.45 -20.34 9.71
N VAL A 123 7.80 -21.31 10.36
CA VAL A 123 6.44 -21.76 10.05
C VAL A 123 5.50 -21.33 11.18
N GLU A 124 4.39 -20.69 10.81
CA GLU A 124 3.35 -20.24 11.75
C GLU A 124 1.98 -20.81 11.34
N ASP A 125 1.14 -21.11 12.34
CA ASP A 125 -0.24 -21.57 12.14
C ASP A 125 -1.17 -20.42 11.70
N ALA A 126 -2.32 -20.77 11.12
CA ALA A 126 -3.30 -19.81 10.60
C ALA A 126 -3.99 -18.90 11.64
N ASP A 127 -3.87 -19.22 12.93
CA ASP A 127 -4.54 -18.52 14.03
C ASP A 127 -4.21 -17.01 14.05
N ASP A 128 -2.99 -16.63 13.65
CA ASP A 128 -2.52 -15.26 13.50
C ASP A 128 -2.03 -15.02 12.05
N THR A 129 -2.91 -15.27 11.07
CA THR A 129 -2.71 -15.06 9.61
C THR A 129 -1.54 -14.09 9.30
N PRO A 130 -0.33 -14.63 9.06
CA PRO A 130 0.87 -13.82 9.17
C PRO A 130 1.01 -12.91 7.97
N ILE A 131 1.60 -11.73 8.16
CA ILE A 131 1.70 -10.67 7.14
C ILE A 131 3.14 -10.22 6.99
N PRO A 132 3.60 -9.91 5.76
CA PRO A 132 2.82 -9.76 4.52
C PRO A 132 2.59 -11.10 3.80
N GLN A 133 1.43 -11.29 3.17
CA GLN A 133 1.10 -12.52 2.45
C GLN A 133 1.27 -12.39 0.94
N MET A 134 1.67 -13.48 0.29
CA MET A 134 1.49 -13.57 -1.17
C MET A 134 0.01 -13.39 -1.53
N PRO A 135 -0.29 -12.74 -2.67
CA PRO A 135 -1.65 -12.56 -3.11
C PRO A 135 -2.32 -13.89 -3.46
N ASN A 136 -3.62 -13.97 -3.20
CA ASN A 136 -4.48 -15.11 -3.55
C ASN A 136 -4.06 -16.45 -2.89
N ILE A 137 -3.49 -16.41 -1.68
CA ILE A 137 -3.39 -17.61 -0.85
C ILE A 137 -4.80 -18.16 -0.58
N ILE A 138 -4.96 -19.48 -0.66
CA ILE A 138 -6.25 -20.14 -0.43
C ILE A 138 -6.68 -20.05 1.03
N GLN A 139 -8.00 -19.97 1.26
CA GLN A 139 -8.57 -19.78 2.59
C GLN A 139 -8.41 -21.00 3.51
N SER A 140 -8.13 -22.19 2.96
CA SER A 140 -7.90 -23.40 3.77
C SER A 140 -6.45 -23.53 4.25
N CYS A 141 -5.58 -22.55 3.96
CA CYS A 141 -4.21 -22.60 4.44
C CYS A 141 -4.14 -22.68 5.97
N THR A 142 -3.40 -23.67 6.48
CA THR A 142 -3.25 -23.96 7.90
C THR A 142 -1.86 -23.62 8.43
N GLU A 143 -0.82 -23.65 7.59
CA GLU A 143 0.55 -23.31 7.96
C GLU A 143 1.19 -22.41 6.90
N TYR A 144 1.91 -21.39 7.35
CA TYR A 144 2.57 -20.38 6.53
C TYR A 144 4.07 -20.35 6.81
N GLU A 145 4.89 -20.31 5.77
CA GLU A 145 6.35 -20.15 5.91
C GLU A 145 6.81 -18.75 5.49
N TYR A 146 7.74 -18.17 6.25
CA TYR A 146 8.39 -16.92 5.91
C TYR A 146 9.57 -17.09 4.95
N VAL A 147 9.44 -16.54 3.74
CA VAL A 147 10.33 -16.83 2.60
C VAL A 147 11.63 -16.01 2.62
N GLY A 148 12.77 -16.71 2.55
CA GLY A 148 14.09 -16.10 2.37
C GLY A 148 14.43 -15.71 0.93
N ALA A 149 15.49 -14.91 0.76
CA ALA A 149 15.88 -14.33 -0.53
C ALA A 149 16.18 -15.36 -1.64
N ASP A 150 16.67 -16.55 -1.27
CA ASP A 150 17.08 -17.60 -2.20
C ASP A 150 16.22 -18.89 -2.10
N GLN A 151 15.05 -18.79 -1.45
CA GLN A 151 14.16 -19.93 -1.23
C GLN A 151 13.53 -20.41 -2.55
N THR A 152 13.46 -21.72 -2.78
CA THR A 152 12.82 -22.32 -3.95
C THR A 152 11.59 -23.13 -3.54
N VAL A 153 10.62 -23.29 -4.45
CA VAL A 153 9.47 -24.19 -4.19
C VAL A 153 9.95 -25.61 -3.86
N SER A 154 10.97 -26.10 -4.57
CA SER A 154 11.53 -27.44 -4.33
C SER A 154 12.11 -27.60 -2.92
N SER A 155 12.84 -26.60 -2.41
CA SER A 155 13.43 -26.68 -1.07
C SER A 155 12.35 -26.58 0.02
N MET A 156 11.32 -25.75 -0.19
CA MET A 156 10.20 -25.65 0.75
C MET A 156 9.34 -26.91 0.77
N ALA A 157 9.08 -27.50 -0.40
CA ALA A 157 8.36 -28.75 -0.54
C ALA A 157 9.07 -29.89 0.18
N GLU A 158 10.39 -30.00 0.05
CA GLU A 158 11.20 -30.97 0.78
C GLU A 158 11.21 -30.70 2.30
N GLN A 159 11.35 -29.44 2.70
CA GLN A 159 11.39 -29.04 4.11
C GLN A 159 10.08 -29.31 4.85
N ASN A 160 8.94 -29.05 4.20
CA ASN A 160 7.60 -29.13 4.81
C ASN A 160 6.82 -30.39 4.40
N ASP A 161 7.45 -31.30 3.64
CA ASP A 161 6.88 -32.57 3.20
C ASP A 161 5.56 -32.41 2.43
N PHE A 162 5.56 -31.57 1.38
CA PHE A 162 4.42 -31.42 0.46
C PHE A 162 4.82 -31.57 -1.02
N PRO A 163 3.91 -32.00 -1.92
CA PRO A 163 4.18 -32.08 -3.36
C PRO A 163 4.45 -30.72 -4.00
N VAL A 164 5.50 -30.58 -4.82
CA VAL A 164 5.87 -29.29 -5.45
C VAL A 164 4.70 -28.65 -6.23
N GLU A 165 3.84 -29.47 -6.84
CA GLU A 165 2.64 -29.01 -7.54
C GLU A 165 1.60 -28.32 -6.66
N ASP A 166 1.54 -28.66 -5.37
CA ASP A 166 0.55 -28.12 -4.44
C ASP A 166 0.84 -26.65 -4.09
N PHE A 167 2.11 -26.22 -4.18
CA PHE A 167 2.48 -24.82 -3.92
C PHE A 167 1.66 -23.84 -4.76
N ALA A 168 1.52 -24.11 -6.06
CA ALA A 168 0.76 -23.25 -6.98
C ALA A 168 -0.75 -23.30 -6.68
N LEU A 169 -1.27 -24.46 -6.25
CA LEU A 169 -2.67 -24.59 -5.86
C LEU A 169 -2.99 -23.74 -4.63
N TRP A 170 -2.07 -23.64 -3.68
CA TRP A 170 -2.27 -22.93 -2.43
C TRP A 170 -1.92 -21.44 -2.50
N ASN A 171 -0.99 -21.04 -3.37
CA ASN A 171 -0.41 -19.71 -3.42
C ASN A 171 -0.76 -18.97 -4.73
N GLY A 172 -2.04 -18.95 -5.10
CA GLY A 172 -2.51 -18.07 -6.18
C GLY A 172 -1.96 -18.38 -7.57
N ASN A 173 -1.66 -19.65 -7.85
CA ASN A 173 -1.01 -20.10 -9.09
C ASN A 173 0.38 -19.47 -9.32
N ALA A 174 1.08 -19.12 -8.25
CA ALA A 174 2.43 -18.59 -8.33
C ALA A 174 3.43 -19.65 -8.80
N THR A 175 4.39 -19.22 -9.62
CA THR A 175 5.48 -20.08 -10.11
C THR A 175 6.66 -20.19 -9.14
N GLY A 176 6.64 -19.42 -8.05
CA GLY A 176 7.67 -19.41 -7.03
C GLY A 176 7.30 -18.56 -5.83
N PRO A 177 7.99 -18.74 -4.70
CA PRO A 177 7.74 -17.96 -3.49
C PRO A 177 8.32 -16.55 -3.64
N TRP A 178 7.66 -15.56 -3.03
CA TRP A 178 8.14 -14.18 -3.03
C TRP A 178 8.98 -13.95 -1.78
N ALA A 179 10.24 -13.56 -1.94
CA ALA A 179 11.11 -13.23 -0.83
C ALA A 179 10.48 -12.16 0.06
N ASN A 180 10.60 -12.35 1.38
CA ASN A 180 10.00 -11.50 2.39
C ASN A 180 8.46 -11.50 2.46
N TYR A 181 7.82 -12.56 1.94
CA TYR A 181 6.39 -12.81 2.12
C TYR A 181 6.16 -14.14 2.81
N TRP A 182 5.01 -14.25 3.49
CA TRP A 182 4.47 -15.50 3.98
C TRP A 182 3.72 -16.22 2.85
N VAL A 183 3.96 -17.52 2.75
CA VAL A 183 3.35 -18.40 1.75
C VAL A 183 2.75 -19.61 2.42
N CYS A 184 1.69 -20.15 1.83
CA CYS A 184 1.07 -21.36 2.31
C CYS A 184 1.95 -22.58 2.03
N VAL A 185 2.23 -23.35 3.07
CA VAL A 185 2.97 -24.63 2.98
C VAL A 185 2.13 -25.83 3.41
N LYS A 186 0.88 -25.60 3.85
CA LYS A 186 -0.09 -26.65 4.20
C LYS A 186 -1.52 -26.14 4.18
N ALA A 187 -2.47 -26.92 3.66
CA ALA A 187 -3.87 -26.53 3.51
C ALA A 187 -4.86 -27.69 3.66
#